data_AF-A0A4Y2DSA7-F1
#
_entry.id   AF-A0A4Y2DSA7-F1
#
_cell.length_a   1.000
_cell.length_b   1.000
_cell.length_c   1.000
_cell.angle_alpha   90.00
_cell.angle_beta   90.00
_cell.angle_gamma   90.00
#
_symmetry.space_group_name_H-M   'P 1'
#
loop_
_entity.id
_entity.type
_entity.pdbx_description
1 polymer ?
#
loop_
_entity_poly.entity_id
_entity_poly.type
_entity_poly.pdbx_seq_one_letter_code
_entity_poly.pdbx_strand_id
1 'polypeptide(L)'
;MEKFMCTNVVTDIIWENVCSRFLIFDIPTSTPLEELAVEIQDKNDCIVVEMRRFLKQNSTKEVSPVLVTILGTTTPEAIKIWFVHQRLQQFIDRPRQCNKCFSFTHPSRICDKANACYLCGAVHIGPCQQPEKCANCNGSHNAKSRSCPFYIKEQKILELKCRNHITTGEARRIFQQNTAKYSETVKTMPAVTNLEDTINAKFESLLHAINEI
;
A
#
# COMPACT_ATOMS: atom_id res chain seq x y z
N MET A 1 1.62 -1.74 21.95
CA MET A 1 2.87 -1.10 22.43
C MET A 1 2.62 0.39 22.48
N GLU A 2 2.49 0.97 23.67
CA GLU A 2 2.03 2.37 23.84
C GLU A 2 3.16 3.36 24.21
N LYS A 3 4.37 2.89 24.54
CA LYS A 3 5.49 3.77 24.91
C LYS A 3 6.80 3.39 24.20
N PHE A 4 7.46 4.37 23.60
CA PHE A 4 8.85 4.28 23.12
C PHE A 4 9.66 5.38 23.82
N MET A 5 10.75 5.00 24.50
CA MET A 5 11.58 5.92 25.30
C MET A 5 10.76 6.84 26.23
N CYS A 6 9.85 6.24 27.01
CA CYS A 6 8.97 6.95 27.95
C CYS A 6 7.99 7.97 27.32
N THR A 7 7.94 8.07 25.99
CA THR A 7 6.99 8.90 25.26
C THR A 7 5.82 8.02 24.83
N ASN A 8 4.59 8.45 25.10
CA ASN A 8 3.41 7.79 24.55
C ASN A 8 3.44 7.95 23.03
N VAL A 9 3.66 6.87 22.30
CA VAL A 9 3.64 6.87 20.84
C VAL A 9 2.35 6.21 20.41
N VAL A 10 1.38 7.04 20.01
CA VAL A 10 0.18 6.58 19.32
C VAL A 10 0.46 6.76 17.83
N THR A 11 0.66 5.65 17.13
CA THR A 11 0.75 5.65 15.68
C THR A 11 -0.39 4.81 15.12
N ASP A 12 -1.17 5.41 14.22
CA ASP A 12 -2.16 4.66 13.46
C ASP A 12 -1.42 3.71 12.53
N ILE A 13 -1.50 2.41 12.82
CA ILE A 13 -0.96 1.38 11.92
C ILE A 13 -1.74 1.46 10.61
N ILE A 14 -1.05 1.90 9.55
CA ILE A 14 -1.55 1.77 8.20
C ILE A 14 -1.39 0.29 7.83
N TRP A 15 -2.44 -0.50 8.07
CA TRP A 15 -2.47 -1.94 7.79
C TRP A 15 -2.00 -2.30 6.38
N GLU A 16 -2.26 -1.42 5.41
CA GLU A 16 -1.79 -1.56 4.02
C GLU A 16 -0.25 -1.63 3.90
N ASN A 17 0.52 -1.14 4.88
CA ASN A 17 1.99 -1.16 4.88
C ASN A 17 2.60 -2.29 5.69
N VAL A 18 1.81 -3.02 6.49
CA VAL A 18 2.29 -4.10 7.36
C VAL A 18 1.65 -5.45 7.04
N CYS A 19 0.85 -5.51 5.98
CA CYS A 19 0.18 -6.73 5.54
C CYS A 19 0.38 -6.97 4.04
N SER A 20 0.34 -8.25 3.69
CA SER A 20 0.34 -8.73 2.31
C SER A 20 -0.95 -9.45 2.01
N ARG A 21 -1.38 -9.43 0.75
CA ARG A 21 -2.62 -10.06 0.32
C ARG A 21 -2.43 -10.92 -0.92
N PHE A 22 -3.10 -12.06 -0.92
CA PHE A 22 -3.10 -12.98 -2.05
C PHE A 22 -4.44 -13.70 -2.16
N LEU A 23 -4.67 -14.25 -3.35
CA LEU A 23 -5.85 -15.04 -3.68
C LEU A 23 -5.51 -16.52 -3.66
N ILE A 24 -6.40 -17.30 -3.07
CA ILE A 24 -6.44 -18.75 -3.12
C ILE A 24 -7.69 -19.13 -3.89
N PHE A 25 -7.54 -20.02 -4.87
CA PHE A 25 -8.63 -20.53 -5.69
C PHE A 25 -9.03 -21.95 -5.28
N ASP A 26 -10.15 -22.41 -5.81
CA ASP A 26 -10.64 -23.80 -5.67
C ASP A 26 -10.93 -24.21 -4.22
N ILE A 27 -11.16 -23.25 -3.34
CA ILE A 27 -11.68 -23.48 -2.01
C ILE A 27 -13.22 -23.59 -2.09
N PRO A 28 -13.82 -24.71 -1.65
CA PRO A 28 -15.27 -24.84 -1.59
C PRO A 28 -15.91 -23.73 -0.74
N THR A 29 -17.05 -23.20 -1.16
CA THR A 29 -17.78 -22.18 -0.38
C THR A 29 -18.39 -22.74 0.90
N SER A 30 -18.52 -24.07 1.01
CA SER A 30 -18.94 -24.75 2.23
C SER A 30 -17.85 -24.78 3.30
N THR A 31 -16.57 -24.53 2.95
CA THR A 31 -15.46 -24.53 3.92
C THR A 31 -15.48 -23.24 4.75
N PRO A 32 -15.60 -23.33 6.08
CA PRO A 32 -15.50 -22.18 6.97
C PRO A 32 -14.14 -21.49 6.86
N LEU A 33 -14.12 -20.16 6.90
CA LEU A 33 -12.88 -19.40 6.76
C LEU A 33 -12.00 -19.51 8.01
N GLU A 34 -12.61 -19.72 9.17
CA GLU A 34 -11.94 -19.92 10.45
C GLU A 34 -11.11 -21.21 10.45
N GLU A 35 -11.70 -22.31 9.97
CA GLU A 35 -10.99 -23.59 9.82
C GLU A 35 -9.85 -23.48 8.81
N LEU A 36 -10.10 -22.81 7.69
CA LEU A 36 -9.08 -22.59 6.67
C LEU A 36 -7.93 -21.70 7.19
N ALA A 37 -8.23 -20.69 8.00
CA ALA A 37 -7.21 -19.85 8.63
C ALA A 37 -6.33 -20.64 9.59
N VAL A 38 -6.90 -21.56 10.38
CA VAL A 38 -6.14 -22.44 11.27
C VAL A 38 -5.24 -23.38 10.46
N GLU A 39 -5.76 -24.03 9.43
CA GLU A 39 -4.97 -24.91 8.55
C GLU A 39 -3.79 -24.17 7.91
N ILE A 40 -4.03 -22.97 7.37
CA ILE A 40 -2.96 -22.16 6.76
C ILE A 40 -1.89 -21.80 7.79
N GLN A 41 -2.27 -21.37 9.00
CA GLN A 41 -1.29 -20.99 10.03
C GLN A 41 -0.54 -22.19 10.62
N ASP A 42 -1.17 -23.37 10.70
CA ASP A 42 -0.51 -24.59 11.20
C ASP A 42 0.53 -25.12 10.20
N LYS A 43 0.20 -25.08 8.89
CA LYS A 43 1.05 -25.64 7.84
C LYS A 43 2.05 -24.68 7.23
N ASN A 44 1.93 -23.38 7.50
CA ASN A 44 2.74 -22.33 6.89
C ASN A 44 3.22 -21.32 7.94
N ASP A 45 4.44 -20.82 7.79
CA ASP A 45 5.01 -19.78 8.66
C ASP A 45 4.44 -18.39 8.30
N CYS A 46 3.16 -18.17 8.63
CA CYS A 46 2.49 -16.90 8.40
C CYS A 46 1.39 -16.65 9.44
N ILE A 47 1.11 -15.38 9.71
CA ILE A 47 0.03 -14.96 10.61
C ILE A 47 -1.14 -14.47 9.74
N VAL A 48 -2.27 -15.16 9.80
CA VAL A 48 -3.48 -14.78 9.05
C VAL A 48 -4.25 -13.73 9.87
N VAL A 49 -4.43 -12.55 9.27
CA VAL A 49 -5.11 -11.41 9.90
C VAL A 49 -6.59 -11.38 9.52
N GLU A 50 -6.88 -11.62 8.24
CA GLU A 50 -8.24 -11.55 7.69
C GLU A 50 -8.36 -12.50 6.50
N MET A 51 -9.52 -13.15 6.39
CA MET A 51 -9.91 -13.90 5.19
C MET A 51 -11.29 -13.44 4.74
N ARG A 52 -11.47 -13.29 3.43
CA ARG A 52 -12.73 -12.83 2.85
C ARG A 52 -13.02 -13.50 1.52
N ARG A 53 -14.27 -13.92 1.32
CA ARG A 53 -14.78 -14.35 0.01
C ARG A 53 -15.34 -13.18 -0.77
N PHE A 54 -15.26 -13.25 -2.09
CA PHE A 54 -15.95 -12.29 -2.95
C PHE A 54 -17.40 -12.72 -3.16
N LEU A 55 -18.26 -11.74 -3.43
CA LEU A 55 -19.63 -11.98 -3.84
C LEU A 55 -19.72 -11.96 -5.36
N LYS A 56 -20.58 -12.80 -5.93
CA LYS A 56 -20.94 -12.73 -7.35
C LYS A 56 -21.63 -11.38 -7.62
N GLN A 57 -21.34 -10.79 -8.79
CA GLN A 57 -21.98 -9.54 -9.20
C GLN A 57 -23.50 -9.65 -9.10
N ASN A 58 -24.13 -8.66 -8.47
CA ASN A 58 -25.58 -8.58 -8.24
C ASN A 58 -26.16 -9.78 -7.50
N SER A 59 -25.39 -10.42 -6.63
CA SER A 59 -25.82 -11.57 -5.83
C SER A 59 -25.20 -11.54 -4.44
N THR A 60 -25.88 -12.17 -3.48
CA THR A 60 -25.36 -12.45 -2.14
C THR A 60 -24.56 -13.75 -2.09
N LYS A 61 -24.45 -14.48 -3.22
CA LYS A 61 -23.71 -15.74 -3.29
C LYS A 61 -22.21 -15.49 -3.33
N GLU A 62 -21.50 -16.17 -2.45
CA GLU A 62 -20.04 -16.18 -2.43
C GLU A 62 -19.47 -16.92 -3.64
N VAL A 63 -18.25 -16.55 -4.02
CA VAL A 63 -17.46 -17.24 -5.04
C VAL A 63 -16.22 -17.89 -4.42
N SER A 64 -15.66 -18.85 -5.14
CA SER A 64 -14.52 -19.65 -4.69
C SER A 64 -13.26 -18.87 -4.28
N PRO A 65 -12.80 -17.80 -4.99
CA PRO A 65 -11.56 -17.15 -4.59
C PRO A 65 -11.67 -16.54 -3.20
N VAL A 66 -10.72 -16.92 -2.35
CA VAL A 66 -10.56 -16.37 -1.00
C VAL A 66 -9.41 -15.37 -1.03
N LEU A 67 -9.70 -14.13 -0.63
CA LEU A 67 -8.66 -13.14 -0.34
C LEU A 67 -8.14 -13.40 1.06
N VAL A 68 -6.84 -13.64 1.17
CA VAL A 68 -6.14 -13.82 2.45
C VAL A 68 -5.26 -12.61 2.69
N THR A 69 -5.35 -12.05 3.89
CA THR A 69 -4.46 -11.00 4.38
C THR A 69 -3.58 -11.61 5.47
N ILE A 70 -2.26 -11.57 5.26
CA ILE A 70 -1.26 -11.99 6.24
C ILE A 70 -0.51 -10.78 6.79
N LEU A 71 0.02 -10.92 8.01
CA LEU A 71 0.97 -9.95 8.56
C LEU A 71 2.34 -10.10 7.88
N GLY A 72 2.98 -8.99 7.56
CA GLY A 72 4.26 -8.92 6.86
C GLY A 72 4.14 -8.42 5.42
N THR A 73 5.25 -7.94 4.85
CA THR A 73 5.31 -7.45 3.45
C THR A 73 5.69 -8.54 2.45
N THR A 74 6.19 -9.68 2.94
CA THR A 74 6.59 -10.83 2.12
C THR A 74 5.43 -11.81 1.97
N THR A 75 5.04 -12.07 0.72
CA THR A 75 4.04 -13.10 0.41
C THR A 75 4.76 -14.40 0.04
N PRO A 76 4.39 -15.56 0.60
CA PRO A 76 4.98 -16.82 0.18
C PRO A 76 4.66 -17.11 -1.29
N GLU A 77 5.55 -17.80 -2.01
CA GLU A 77 5.29 -18.17 -3.42
C GLU A 77 4.17 -19.21 -3.53
N ALA A 78 4.11 -20.11 -2.55
CA ALA A 78 3.09 -21.13 -2.44
C ALA A 78 2.75 -21.36 -0.96
N ILE A 79 1.52 -21.83 -0.72
CA ILE A 79 1.09 -22.29 0.61
C ILE A 79 0.68 -23.75 0.55
N LYS A 80 0.85 -24.43 1.68
CA LYS A 80 0.33 -25.76 1.93
C LYS A 80 -1.07 -25.62 2.50
N ILE A 81 -2.03 -26.27 1.87
CA ILE A 81 -3.39 -26.39 2.38
C ILE A 81 -3.77 -27.85 2.22
N TRP A 82 -4.09 -28.52 3.33
CA TRP A 82 -4.38 -29.94 3.36
C TRP A 82 -3.25 -30.75 2.68
N PHE A 83 -3.56 -31.41 1.57
CA PHE A 83 -2.64 -32.28 0.83
C PHE A 83 -2.08 -31.64 -0.45
N VAL A 84 -2.31 -30.34 -0.65
CA VAL A 84 -1.89 -29.64 -1.87
C VAL A 84 -0.95 -28.47 -1.57
N HIS A 85 0.00 -28.26 -2.48
CA HIS A 85 0.84 -27.07 -2.54
C HIS A 85 0.28 -26.15 -3.62
N GLN A 86 -0.29 -25.02 -3.22
CA GLN A 86 -0.94 -24.09 -4.13
C GLN A 86 -0.08 -22.84 -4.34
N ARG A 87 0.23 -22.55 -5.60
CA ARG A 87 0.87 -21.28 -5.98
C ARG A 87 -0.11 -20.13 -5.75
N LEU A 88 0.40 -19.05 -5.19
CA LEU A 88 -0.43 -17.90 -4.84
C LEU A 88 -0.55 -16.92 -6.00
N GLN A 89 -1.77 -16.43 -6.22
CA GLN A 89 -1.96 -15.27 -7.08
C GLN A 89 -1.93 -14.01 -6.22
N GLN A 90 -0.95 -13.15 -6.48
CA GLN A 90 -0.84 -11.86 -5.81
C GLN A 90 -2.11 -11.01 -5.98
N PHE A 91 -2.54 -10.35 -4.90
CA PHE A 91 -3.65 -9.41 -4.95
C PHE A 91 -3.13 -7.98 -5.01
N ILE A 92 -3.28 -7.34 -6.17
CA ILE A 92 -2.94 -5.93 -6.35
C ILE A 92 -4.13 -5.08 -5.93
N ASP A 93 -3.95 -4.30 -4.86
CA ASP A 93 -4.95 -3.36 -4.36
C ASP A 93 -5.32 -2.32 -5.43
N ARG A 94 -6.53 -1.77 -5.34
CA ARG A 94 -6.93 -0.61 -6.14
C ARG A 94 -6.46 0.68 -5.45
N PRO A 95 -5.99 1.69 -6.21
CA PRO A 95 -5.62 2.99 -5.68
C PRO A 95 -6.70 3.57 -4.78
N ARG A 96 -6.33 3.79 -3.52
CA ARG A 96 -7.20 4.41 -2.53
C ARG A 96 -7.34 5.89 -2.87
N GLN A 97 -8.57 6.31 -3.15
CA GLN A 97 -8.89 7.70 -3.45
C GLN A 97 -9.64 8.34 -2.28
N CYS A 98 -9.28 9.56 -1.90
CA CYS A 98 -10.00 10.33 -0.90
C CYS A 98 -11.44 10.61 -1.41
N ASN A 99 -12.44 10.26 -0.60
CA ASN A 99 -13.84 10.44 -0.98
C ASN A 99 -14.32 11.91 -0.94
N LYS A 100 -13.54 12.80 -0.30
CA LYS A 100 -13.87 14.24 -0.22
C LYS A 100 -13.25 15.03 -1.38
N CYS A 101 -11.95 14.90 -1.59
CA CYS A 101 -11.21 15.72 -2.56
C CYS A 101 -10.62 14.95 -3.75
N PHE A 102 -10.85 13.64 -3.83
CA PHE A 102 -10.36 12.75 -4.89
C PHE A 102 -8.84 12.63 -5.04
N SER A 103 -8.06 13.16 -4.08
CA SER A 103 -6.61 12.94 -4.04
C SER A 103 -6.27 11.48 -3.74
N PHE A 104 -5.15 11.02 -4.29
CA PHE A 104 -4.54 9.72 -3.99
C PHE A 104 -3.42 9.79 -2.93
N THR A 105 -3.19 10.97 -2.34
CA THR A 105 -2.08 11.21 -1.41
C THR A 105 -2.42 10.92 0.04
N HIS A 106 -3.70 10.88 0.40
CA HIS A 106 -4.14 10.71 1.77
C HIS A 106 -5.49 9.98 1.88
N PRO A 107 -5.75 9.28 3.00
CA PRO A 107 -7.06 8.70 3.25
C PRO A 107 -8.11 9.76 3.63
N SER A 108 -9.38 9.49 3.32
CA SER A 108 -10.51 10.41 3.58
C SER A 108 -10.64 10.91 5.03
N ARG A 109 -10.18 10.10 5.99
CA ARG A 109 -10.24 10.38 7.43
C ARG A 109 -9.36 11.54 7.88
N ILE A 110 -8.24 11.79 7.20
CA ILE A 110 -7.34 12.92 7.50
C ILE A 110 -7.57 14.12 6.55
N CYS A 111 -8.58 14.04 5.68
CA CYS A 111 -8.88 15.10 4.74
C CYS A 111 -9.63 16.24 5.43
N ASP A 112 -9.02 17.42 5.39
CA ASP A 112 -9.52 18.72 5.86
C ASP A 112 -10.34 19.47 4.80
N LYS A 113 -10.17 19.13 3.51
CA LYS A 113 -10.88 19.76 2.40
C LYS A 113 -12.39 19.48 2.42
N ALA A 114 -13.15 20.45 1.91
CA ALA A 114 -14.58 20.31 1.64
C ALA A 114 -14.86 19.24 0.57
N ASN A 115 -16.10 18.74 0.55
CA ASN A 115 -16.54 17.74 -0.43
C ASN A 115 -16.57 18.37 -1.83
N ALA A 116 -15.65 17.93 -2.68
CA ALA A 116 -15.61 18.28 -4.09
C ALA A 116 -16.61 17.42 -4.88
N CYS A 117 -17.07 17.94 -6.00
CA CYS A 117 -17.85 17.19 -6.98
C CYS A 117 -16.93 16.23 -7.75
N TYR A 118 -17.32 14.95 -7.86
CA TYR A 118 -16.52 13.99 -8.62
C TYR A 118 -16.49 14.27 -10.13
N LEU A 119 -17.50 14.97 -10.66
CA LEU A 119 -17.60 15.29 -12.09
C LEU A 119 -16.67 16.44 -12.49
N CYS A 120 -16.70 17.56 -11.76
CA CYS A 120 -15.99 18.79 -12.14
C CYS A 120 -14.89 19.23 -11.17
N GLY A 121 -14.72 18.55 -10.04
CA GLY A 121 -13.71 18.86 -9.02
C GLY A 121 -13.98 20.11 -8.17
N ALA A 122 -15.01 20.90 -8.48
CA ALA A 122 -15.38 22.09 -7.71
C ALA A 122 -16.30 21.74 -6.53
N VAL A 123 -16.34 22.62 -5.54
CA VAL A 123 -17.28 22.53 -4.41
C VAL A 123 -18.56 23.27 -4.79
N HIS A 124 -19.68 22.57 -4.83
CA HIS A 124 -20.99 23.16 -5.09
C HIS A 124 -22.11 22.36 -4.40
N ILE A 125 -23.26 23.00 -4.23
CA ILE A 125 -24.48 22.41 -3.67
C ILE A 125 -25.44 22.12 -4.82
N GLY A 126 -26.08 20.94 -4.82
CA GLY A 126 -27.01 20.54 -5.87
C GLY A 126 -26.35 19.88 -7.10
N PRO A 127 -27.12 19.61 -8.17
CA PRO A 127 -26.64 18.88 -9.33
C PRO A 127 -25.52 19.64 -10.06
N CYS A 128 -24.52 18.90 -10.54
CA CYS A 128 -23.41 19.46 -11.28
C CYS A 128 -23.86 19.92 -12.67
N GLN A 129 -23.63 21.20 -12.98
CA GLN A 129 -23.88 21.79 -14.32
C GLN A 129 -22.58 22.05 -15.10
N GLN A 130 -21.43 21.76 -14.49
CA GLN A 130 -20.13 22.00 -15.08
C GLN A 130 -19.70 20.80 -15.95
N PRO A 131 -18.93 21.03 -17.03
CA PRO A 131 -18.36 19.94 -17.80
C PRO A 131 -17.44 19.06 -16.95
N GLU A 132 -17.26 17.80 -17.35
CA GLU A 132 -16.36 16.90 -16.65
C GLU A 132 -14.92 17.43 -16.65
N LYS A 133 -14.36 17.56 -15.45
CA LYS A 133 -12.99 18.01 -15.22
C LYS A 133 -12.40 17.29 -14.03
N CYS A 134 -11.29 16.60 -14.26
CA CYS A 134 -10.64 15.80 -13.23
C CYS A 134 -9.94 16.70 -12.22
N ALA A 135 -10.26 16.55 -10.94
CA ALA A 135 -9.62 17.31 -9.84
C ALA A 135 -8.11 17.06 -9.71
N ASN A 136 -7.59 15.95 -10.26
CA ASN A 136 -6.18 15.57 -10.14
C ASN A 136 -5.34 16.01 -11.35
N CYS A 137 -5.84 15.81 -12.57
CA CYS A 137 -5.08 16.09 -13.80
C CYS A 137 -5.64 17.22 -14.66
N ASN A 138 -6.78 17.81 -14.29
CA ASN A 138 -7.52 18.80 -15.08
C ASN A 138 -7.96 18.34 -16.47
N GLY A 139 -7.91 17.04 -16.77
CA GLY A 139 -8.39 16.46 -18.03
C GLY A 139 -9.92 16.39 -18.13
N SER A 140 -10.42 16.17 -19.35
CA SER A 140 -11.84 16.08 -19.73
C SER A 140 -12.49 14.75 -19.34
N HIS A 141 -12.41 14.39 -18.06
CA HIS A 141 -13.05 13.22 -17.47
C HIS A 141 -13.30 13.46 -15.97
N ASN A 142 -14.27 12.77 -15.39
CA ASN A 142 -14.53 12.82 -13.95
C ASN A 142 -13.39 12.24 -13.09
N ALA A 143 -13.28 12.66 -11.84
CA ALA A 143 -12.19 12.30 -10.93
C ALA A 143 -12.07 10.80 -10.60
N LYS A 144 -13.11 9.99 -10.89
CA LYS A 144 -13.12 8.53 -10.67
C LYS A 144 -12.65 7.73 -11.90
N SER A 145 -12.34 8.40 -13.02
CA SER A 145 -11.92 7.71 -14.23
C SER A 145 -10.62 6.93 -14.05
N ARG A 146 -10.60 5.68 -14.53
CA ARG A 146 -9.39 4.83 -14.57
C ARG A 146 -8.40 5.24 -15.66
N SER A 147 -8.82 6.08 -16.62
CA SER A 147 -7.91 6.65 -17.62
C SER A 147 -7.09 7.83 -17.10
N CYS A 148 -7.37 8.30 -15.88
CA CYS A 148 -6.63 9.41 -15.27
C CYS A 148 -5.13 9.04 -15.12
N PRO A 149 -4.19 9.89 -15.57
CA PRO A 149 -2.75 9.64 -15.41
C PRO A 149 -2.33 9.44 -13.95
N PHE A 150 -2.98 10.12 -13.00
CA PHE A 150 -2.72 9.94 -11.57
C PHE A 150 -3.20 8.58 -11.08
N TYR A 151 -4.36 8.10 -11.54
CA TYR A 151 -4.83 6.76 -11.20
C TYR A 151 -3.86 5.68 -11.73
N ILE A 152 -3.44 5.81 -12.99
CA ILE A 152 -2.51 4.89 -13.64
C ILE A 152 -1.16 4.88 -12.91
N LYS A 153 -0.66 6.06 -12.51
CA LYS A 153 0.57 6.19 -11.72
C LYS A 153 0.47 5.43 -10.40
N GLU A 154 -0.62 5.63 -9.65
CA GLU A 154 -0.83 4.95 -8.37
C GLU A 154 -1.02 3.44 -8.53
N GLN A 155 -1.70 3.01 -9.59
CA GLN A 155 -1.83 1.58 -9.92
C GLN A 155 -0.44 0.94 -10.11
N LYS A 156 0.46 1.59 -10.86
CA LYS A 156 1.83 1.11 -11.06
C LYS A 156 2.65 1.07 -9.76
N ILE A 157 2.44 2.02 -8.86
CA ILE A 157 3.07 2.02 -7.54
C ILE A 157 2.61 0.81 -6.71
N LEU A 158 1.31 0.51 -6.70
CA LEU A 158 0.77 -0.65 -5.99
C LEU A 158 1.22 -1.98 -6.60
N GLU A 159 1.37 -2.03 -7.93
CA GLU A 159 1.97 -3.17 -8.61
C GLU A 159 3.43 -3.38 -8.19
N LEU A 160 4.23 -2.31 -8.15
CA LEU A 160 5.63 -2.37 -7.72
C LEU A 160 5.74 -2.82 -6.26
N LYS A 161 4.90 -2.26 -5.39
CA LYS A 161 4.78 -2.66 -3.98
C LYS A 161 4.55 -4.16 -3.86
N CYS A 162 3.56 -4.67 -4.60
CA CYS A 162 3.16 -6.07 -4.54
C CYS A 162 4.24 -7.01 -5.08
N ARG A 163 4.88 -6.68 -6.22
CA ARG A 163 5.93 -7.49 -6.84
C ARG A 163 7.23 -7.53 -6.04
N ASN A 164 7.55 -6.45 -5.32
CA ASN A 164 8.84 -6.31 -4.64
C ASN A 164 8.78 -6.52 -3.12
N HIS A 165 7.59 -6.80 -2.56
CA HIS A 165 7.43 -7.03 -1.12
C HIS A 165 7.88 -5.86 -0.23
N ILE A 166 7.64 -4.64 -0.72
CA ILE A 166 8.03 -3.38 -0.06
C ILE A 166 6.81 -2.60 0.42
N THR A 167 7.04 -1.60 1.25
CA THR A 167 5.99 -0.69 1.69
C THR A 167 5.54 0.25 0.56
N THR A 168 4.35 0.83 0.70
CA THR A 168 3.84 1.81 -0.27
C THR A 168 4.76 3.04 -0.36
N GLY A 169 5.37 3.46 0.75
CA GLY A 169 6.31 4.58 0.79
C GLY A 169 7.58 4.31 -0.01
N GLU A 170 8.16 3.12 0.15
CA GLU A 170 9.33 2.69 -0.62
C GLU A 170 9.00 2.57 -2.12
N ALA A 171 7.86 1.97 -2.46
CA ALA A 171 7.40 1.87 -3.84
C ALA A 171 7.24 3.24 -4.49
N ARG A 172 6.68 4.24 -3.78
CA ARG A 172 6.59 5.62 -4.25
C ARG A 172 7.96 6.24 -4.49
N ARG A 173 8.92 6.03 -3.58
CA ARG A 173 10.29 6.57 -3.69
C ARG A 173 11.02 5.97 -4.90
N ILE A 174 10.97 4.65 -5.08
CA ILE A 174 11.56 3.96 -6.23
C ILE A 174 10.90 4.43 -7.52
N PHE A 175 9.58 4.53 -7.55
CA PHE A 175 8.85 4.99 -8.73
C PHE A 175 9.28 6.41 -9.13
N GLN A 176 9.43 7.33 -8.16
CA GLN A 176 9.93 8.70 -8.40
C GLN A 176 11.37 8.71 -8.93
N GLN A 177 12.27 7.91 -8.34
CA GLN A 177 13.65 7.81 -8.80
C GLN A 177 13.75 7.31 -10.25
N ASN A 178 12.95 6.31 -10.62
CA ASN A 178 12.93 5.76 -11.99
C ASN A 178 12.28 6.70 -13.01
N THR A 179 11.46 7.66 -12.58
CA THR A 179 10.82 8.65 -13.47
C THR A 179 11.54 9.98 -13.52
N ALA A 180 12.44 10.27 -12.58
CA ALA A 180 13.30 11.44 -12.61
C ALA A 180 14.21 11.38 -13.84
N LYS A 181 14.22 12.45 -14.64
CA LYS A 181 15.17 12.57 -15.75
C LYS A 181 16.58 12.73 -15.16
N TYR A 182 17.59 12.16 -15.81
CA TYR A 182 19.01 12.24 -15.38
C TYR A 182 19.44 13.65 -14.91
N SER A 183 18.96 14.70 -15.58
CA SER A 183 19.22 16.11 -15.25
C SER A 183 18.65 16.59 -13.91
N GLU A 184 17.62 15.95 -13.37
CA GLU A 184 17.00 16.30 -12.09
C GLU A 184 17.70 15.58 -10.92
N THR A 185 18.14 14.34 -11.13
CA THR A 185 18.86 13.54 -10.13
C THR A 185 20.19 14.17 -9.73
N VAL A 186 20.93 14.74 -10.69
CA VAL A 186 22.21 15.43 -10.45
C VAL A 186 22.05 16.69 -9.59
N LYS A 187 20.89 17.38 -9.63
CA LYS A 187 20.63 18.57 -8.80
C LYS A 187 20.35 18.23 -7.34
N THR A 188 19.88 17.02 -7.07
CA THR A 188 19.50 16.56 -5.71
C THR A 188 20.59 15.77 -5.01
N MET A 189 21.67 15.41 -5.69
CA MET A 189 22.85 14.86 -5.04
C MET A 189 23.67 16.03 -4.48
N PRO A 190 23.72 16.26 -3.15
CA PRO A 190 24.83 17.01 -2.60
C PRO A 190 26.11 16.29 -3.04
N ALA A 191 27.13 17.05 -3.47
CA ALA A 191 28.45 16.49 -3.71
C ALA A 191 28.81 15.64 -2.49
N VAL A 192 29.04 14.34 -2.71
CA VAL A 192 29.46 13.43 -1.65
C VAL A 192 30.88 13.83 -1.31
N THR A 193 31.04 14.83 -0.44
CA THR A 193 32.31 15.12 0.20
C THR A 193 32.54 14.00 1.20
N ASN A 194 33.47 13.11 0.84
CA ASN A 194 34.06 12.03 1.64
C ASN A 194 33.19 11.50 2.78
N LEU A 195 32.25 10.62 2.41
CA LEU A 195 31.51 9.76 3.34
C LEU A 195 32.47 8.97 4.24
N GLU A 196 33.63 8.57 3.70
CA GLU A 196 34.74 7.94 4.45
C GLU A 196 35.19 8.79 5.64
N ASP A 197 35.47 10.08 5.42
CA ASP A 197 35.94 10.99 6.48
C ASP A 197 34.88 11.20 7.56
N THR A 198 33.60 11.24 7.16
CA THR A 198 32.47 11.38 8.10
C THR A 198 32.27 10.12 8.94
N ILE A 199 32.42 8.95 8.35
CA ILE A 199 32.34 7.66 9.06
C ILE A 199 33.51 7.54 10.02
N ASN A 200 34.73 7.85 9.57
CA ASN A 200 35.94 7.79 10.39
C ASN A 200 35.86 8.75 11.58
N ALA A 201 35.42 9.99 11.37
CA ALA A 201 35.25 10.96 12.46
C ALA A 201 34.22 10.51 13.51
N LYS A 202 33.13 9.86 13.08
CA LYS A 202 32.12 9.31 13.99
C LYS A 202 32.64 8.08 14.75
N PHE A 203 33.45 7.24 14.10
CA PHE A 203 34.04 6.07 14.72
C PHE A 203 35.06 6.47 15.81
N GLU A 204 35.94 7.43 15.51
CA GLU A 204 36.90 7.98 16.48
C GLU A 204 36.22 8.63 17.69
N SER A 205 35.13 9.37 17.46
CA SER A 205 34.34 9.96 18.54
C SER A 205 33.71 8.91 19.46
N LEU A 206 33.32 7.76 18.90
CA LEU A 206 32.78 6.63 19.64
C LEU A 206 33.86 5.91 20.46
N LEU A 207 35.05 5.71 19.89
CA LEU A 207 36.20 5.13 20.58
C LEU A 207 36.64 5.99 21.77
N HIS A 208 36.66 7.31 21.60
CA HIS A 208 37.00 8.23 22.69
C HIS A 208 35.96 8.20 23.82
N ALA A 209 34.66 8.11 23.48
CA ALA A 209 33.59 8.04 24.48
C ALA A 209 33.61 6.73 25.29
N ILE A 210 34.15 5.65 24.72
CA ILE A 210 34.30 4.35 25.40
C ILE A 210 35.53 4.33 26.32
N ASN A 211 36.61 5.04 25.94
CA ASN A 211 37.84 5.10 26.72
C ASN A 211 37.82 6.12 27.88
N GLU A 212 36.78 6.94 28.01
CA GLU A 212 36.56 7.86 29.14
C GLU A 212 35.53 7.34 30.18
N ILE A 213 35.22 6.04 30.14
CA ILE A 213 34.45 5.31 31.16
C ILE A 213 35.37 4.30 31.85
#